data_AF-A0A6C2YKP2-F1
#
_entry.id   AF-A0A6C2YKP2-F1
#
_cell.length_a   1.000
_cell.length_b   1.000
_cell.length_c   1.000
_cell.angle_alpha   90.00
_cell.angle_beta   90.00
_cell.angle_gamma   90.00
#
_symmetry.space_group_name_H-M   'P 1'
#
loop_
_entity.id
_entity.type
_entity.pdbx_description
1 polymer ?
#
loop_
_entity_poly.entity_id
_entity_poly.type
_entity_poly.pdbx_seq_one_letter_code
_entity_poly.pdbx_strand_id
1 'polypeptide(L)'
;MSALEYVLATALLVAPPGTPELPPDANRWPAVQAALHQVAMEWEILDKRETRYVLARLEDYENDLNLLRRRHQELKDAPRVGDSNRFPDRSAVNDLLTFNRAYRRHLDSRQTIETDRSSMLQLAMRETDRLYQIWDSVRDARCEFYYVTVRRQALKRLQELLGPEAYYSGNLPPHVPLWHFQELR
;
A
#
# COMPACT_ATOMS: atom_id res chain seq x y z
N MET A 1 3.60 -8.31 28.26
CA MET A 1 4.91 -8.23 27.60
C MET A 1 5.84 -7.44 28.49
N SER A 2 7.00 -8.00 28.84
CA SER A 2 8.06 -7.31 29.58
C SER A 2 8.86 -6.39 28.66
N ALA A 3 9.57 -5.41 29.23
CA ALA A 3 10.44 -4.52 28.45
C ALA A 3 11.54 -5.30 27.70
N LEU A 4 12.05 -6.37 28.30
CA LEU A 4 13.10 -7.20 27.71
C LEU A 4 12.59 -8.00 26.50
N GLU A 5 11.36 -8.52 26.56
CA GLU A 5 10.70 -9.18 25.43
C GLU A 5 10.50 -8.22 24.25
N TYR A 6 10.12 -6.97 24.53
CA TYR A 6 9.97 -5.95 23.50
C TYR A 6 11.29 -5.59 22.82
N VAL A 7 12.35 -5.40 23.62
CA VAL A 7 13.69 -5.11 23.11
C VAL A 7 14.22 -6.27 22.26
N LEU A 8 14.02 -7.51 22.71
CA LEU A 8 14.40 -8.70 21.95
C LEU A 8 13.65 -8.78 20.62
N ALA A 9 12.32 -8.65 20.62
CA ALA A 9 11.51 -8.68 19.40
C ALA A 9 11.91 -7.56 18.42
N THR A 10 12.14 -6.35 18.93
CA THR A 10 12.63 -5.20 18.16
C THR A 10 13.98 -5.51 17.51
N ALA A 11 14.95 -6.01 18.29
CA ALA A 11 16.28 -6.36 17.79
C ALA A 11 16.21 -7.43 16.69
N LEU A 12 15.39 -8.47 16.89
CA LEU A 12 15.17 -9.52 15.90
C LEU A 12 14.58 -8.98 14.60
N LEU A 13 13.60 -8.07 14.67
CA LEU A 13 12.91 -7.54 13.49
C LEU A 13 13.72 -6.49 12.70
N VAL A 14 14.63 -5.76 13.36
CA VAL A 14 15.47 -4.74 12.72
C VAL A 14 16.69 -5.34 12.00
N ALA A 15 17.13 -6.53 12.41
CA ALA A 15 18.24 -7.22 11.77
C ALA A 15 17.97 -7.47 10.27
N PRO A 16 19.01 -7.44 9.41
CA PRO A 16 18.86 -7.72 7.99
C PRO A 16 18.23 -9.10 7.70
N PRO A 17 17.39 -9.25 6.65
CA PRO A 17 16.95 -10.56 6.17
C PRO A 17 18.14 -11.48 5.88
N GLY A 18 18.02 -12.74 6.27
CA GLY A 18 19.08 -13.73 6.15
C GLY A 18 20.13 -13.68 7.27
N THR A 19 19.99 -12.77 8.25
CA THR A 19 20.82 -12.83 9.47
C THR A 19 20.47 -14.12 10.22
N PRO A 20 21.42 -15.06 10.41
CA PRO A 20 21.15 -16.31 11.08
C PRO A 20 20.79 -16.05 12.54
N GLU A 21 19.69 -16.65 13.00
CA GLU A 21 19.24 -16.58 14.38
C GLU A 21 19.07 -17.99 14.93
N LEU A 22 19.55 -18.23 16.15
CA LEU A 22 19.21 -19.47 16.83
C LEU A 22 17.71 -19.46 17.17
N PRO A 23 16.98 -20.55 16.85
CA PRO A 23 15.60 -20.67 17.27
C PRO A 23 15.53 -20.68 18.81
N PRO A 24 14.56 -19.99 19.41
CA PRO A 24 14.40 -19.99 20.86
C PRO A 24 14.02 -21.38 21.37
N ASP A 25 14.35 -21.66 22.63
CA ASP A 25 13.92 -22.89 23.30
C ASP A 25 12.40 -23.06 23.23
N ALA A 26 11.92 -24.30 23.04
CA ALA A 26 10.49 -24.59 22.95
C ALA A 26 9.67 -24.06 24.14
N ASN A 27 10.26 -24.04 25.34
CA ASN A 27 9.64 -23.49 26.55
C ASN A 27 9.50 -21.96 26.54
N ARG A 28 10.37 -21.26 25.80
CA ARG A 28 10.38 -19.80 25.67
C ARG A 28 9.65 -19.31 24.42
N TRP A 29 9.43 -20.21 23.46
CA TRP A 29 8.82 -19.89 22.18
C TRP A 29 7.49 -19.13 22.30
N PRO A 30 6.52 -19.52 23.15
CA PRO A 30 5.25 -18.78 23.23
C PRO A 30 5.40 -17.30 23.62
N ALA A 31 6.35 -16.99 24.51
CA ALA A 31 6.62 -15.61 24.93
C ALA A 31 7.29 -14.80 23.82
N VAL A 32 8.28 -15.40 23.14
CA VAL A 32 8.98 -14.76 22.00
C VAL A 32 8.04 -14.55 20.82
N GLN A 33 7.23 -15.56 20.49
CA GLN A 33 6.22 -15.49 19.44
C GLN A 33 5.21 -14.36 19.71
N ALA A 34 4.67 -14.29 20.93
CA ALA A 34 3.73 -13.24 21.31
C ALA A 34 4.36 -11.83 21.20
N ALA A 35 5.62 -11.68 21.63
CA ALA A 35 6.35 -10.41 21.53
C ALA A 35 6.60 -10.03 20.06
N LEU A 36 7.04 -10.97 19.22
CA LEU A 36 7.25 -10.74 17.78
C LEU A 36 5.94 -10.35 17.09
N HIS A 37 4.84 -11.07 17.34
CA HIS A 37 3.52 -10.73 16.79
C HIS A 37 3.08 -9.34 17.24
N GLN A 38 3.21 -9.02 18.52
CA GLN A 38 2.81 -7.72 19.05
C GLN A 38 3.59 -6.58 18.36
N VAL A 39 4.92 -6.64 18.36
CA VAL A 39 5.76 -5.61 17.73
C VAL A 39 5.49 -5.53 16.23
N ALA A 40 5.38 -6.67 15.54
CA ALA A 40 5.14 -6.69 14.10
C ALA A 40 3.77 -6.11 13.72
N MET A 41 2.73 -6.32 14.54
CA MET A 41 1.42 -5.70 14.35
C MET A 41 1.47 -4.19 14.65
N GLU A 42 2.13 -3.78 15.75
CA GLU A 42 2.32 -2.37 16.11
C GLU A 42 3.10 -1.60 15.03
N TRP A 43 4.06 -2.25 14.37
CA TRP A 43 4.82 -1.69 13.25
C TRP A 43 4.12 -1.81 11.91
N GLU A 44 2.92 -2.39 11.88
CA GLU A 44 2.12 -2.62 10.68
C GLU A 44 2.90 -3.37 9.58
N ILE A 45 3.72 -4.34 9.99
CA ILE A 45 4.44 -5.28 9.10
C ILE A 45 3.84 -6.70 9.15
N LEU A 46 2.89 -6.92 10.05
CA LEU A 46 2.09 -8.14 10.19
C LEU A 46 0.62 -7.78 10.40
N ASP A 47 -0.28 -8.36 9.61
CA ASP A 47 -1.71 -8.23 9.82
C ASP A 47 -2.20 -9.17 10.93
N LYS A 48 -3.21 -8.75 11.69
CA LYS A 48 -3.81 -9.59 12.75
C LYS A 48 -4.35 -10.92 12.20
N ARG A 49 -4.80 -10.96 10.95
CA ARG A 49 -5.28 -12.19 10.28
C ARG A 49 -4.14 -13.16 9.98
N GLU A 50 -2.92 -12.65 9.86
CA GLU A 50 -1.71 -13.42 9.52
C GLU A 50 -1.09 -14.16 10.71
N THR A 51 -1.43 -13.79 11.95
CA THR A 51 -0.85 -14.40 13.17
C THR A 51 -1.10 -15.90 13.31
N ARG A 52 -2.10 -16.43 12.60
CA ARG A 52 -2.44 -17.85 12.59
C ARG A 52 -1.47 -18.71 11.78
N TYR A 53 -0.67 -18.10 10.90
CA TYR A 53 0.24 -18.82 10.01
C TYR A 53 1.65 -18.25 10.00
N VAL A 54 1.84 -16.96 10.23
CA VAL A 54 3.19 -16.36 10.38
C VAL A 54 3.68 -16.56 11.81
N LEU A 55 4.87 -17.13 11.97
CA LEU A 55 5.47 -17.56 13.23
C LEU A 55 4.55 -18.54 13.98
N ALA A 56 3.74 -19.34 13.28
CA ALA A 56 2.81 -20.27 13.93
C ALA A 56 3.52 -21.50 14.51
N ARG A 57 4.65 -21.88 13.89
CA ARG A 57 5.43 -23.08 14.17
C ARG A 57 6.88 -22.72 14.39
N LEU A 58 7.54 -23.38 15.33
CA LEU A 58 8.95 -23.10 15.65
C LEU A 58 9.86 -23.54 14.49
N GLU A 59 9.45 -24.55 13.74
CA GLU A 59 10.16 -25.08 12.57
C GLU A 59 10.25 -24.04 11.44
N ASP A 60 9.26 -23.15 11.33
CA ASP A 60 9.19 -22.10 10.31
C ASP A 60 9.78 -20.76 10.79
N TYR A 61 10.31 -20.72 12.02
CA TYR A 61 10.77 -19.49 12.70
C TYR A 61 11.68 -18.62 11.84
N GLU A 62 12.72 -19.20 11.25
CA GLU A 62 13.70 -18.46 10.47
C GLU A 62 13.08 -17.86 9.19
N ASN A 63 12.24 -18.64 8.50
CA ASN A 63 11.57 -18.21 7.28
C ASN A 63 10.61 -17.05 7.55
N ASP A 64 9.79 -17.20 8.60
CA ASP A 64 8.81 -16.20 9.00
C ASP A 64 9.46 -14.94 9.57
N LEU A 65 10.53 -15.08 10.35
CA LEU A 65 11.29 -13.93 10.82
C LEU A 65 11.91 -13.16 9.64
N ASN A 66 12.46 -13.87 8.65
CA ASN A 66 13.00 -13.25 7.45
C ASN A 66 11.93 -12.61 6.57
N LEU A 67 10.70 -13.13 6.55
CA LEU A 67 9.56 -12.45 5.93
C LEU A 67 9.26 -11.12 6.62
N LEU A 68 9.19 -11.11 7.95
CA LEU A 68 8.91 -9.89 8.72
C LEU A 68 10.03 -8.85 8.57
N ARG A 69 11.31 -9.27 8.58
CA ARG A 69 12.47 -8.41 8.32
C ARG A 69 12.39 -7.75 6.94
N ARG A 70 12.04 -8.52 5.89
CA ARG A 70 11.85 -7.98 4.53
C ARG A 70 10.76 -6.94 4.49
N ARG A 71 9.60 -7.25 5.08
CA ARG A 71 8.47 -6.30 5.17
C ARG A 71 8.86 -5.03 5.93
N HIS A 72 9.61 -5.14 7.03
CA HIS A 72 10.13 -3.99 7.76
C HIS A 72 11.02 -3.10 6.88
N GLN A 73 11.92 -3.68 6.10
CA GLN A 73 12.76 -2.92 5.17
C GLN A 73 11.94 -2.26 4.06
N GLU A 74 11.02 -2.99 3.42
CA GLU A 74 10.18 -2.47 2.33
C GLU A 74 9.27 -1.31 2.79
N LEU A 75 8.75 -1.41 4.02
CA LEU A 75 7.78 -0.49 4.61
C LEU A 75 8.39 0.56 5.55
N LYS A 76 9.72 0.65 5.65
CA LYS A 76 10.42 1.56 6.57
C LYS A 76 9.94 3.02 6.44
N ASP A 77 9.82 3.49 5.20
CA ASP A 77 9.41 4.86 4.87
C ASP A 77 7.94 4.94 4.41
N ALA A 78 7.19 3.84 4.50
CA ALA A 78 5.79 3.82 4.11
C ALA A 78 4.92 4.53 5.19
N PRO A 79 3.97 5.39 4.80
CA PRO A 79 3.00 5.95 5.72
C PRO A 79 2.24 4.87 6.51
N ARG A 80 1.75 5.22 7.70
CA ARG A 80 0.94 4.33 8.54
C ARG A 80 -0.45 4.15 7.92
N VAL A 81 -1.11 3.02 8.13
CA VAL A 81 -2.44 2.78 7.54
C VAL A 81 -3.47 3.84 7.96
N GLY A 82 -3.33 4.39 9.16
CA GLY A 82 -4.16 5.49 9.64
C GLY A 82 -4.13 6.74 8.75
N ASP A 83 -3.04 7.01 8.02
CA ASP A 83 -2.97 8.15 7.10
C ASP A 83 -3.94 8.03 5.91
N SER A 84 -4.40 6.82 5.60
CA SER A 84 -5.43 6.61 4.57
C SER A 84 -6.74 7.35 4.88
N ASN A 85 -7.00 7.69 6.15
CA ASN A 85 -8.19 8.43 6.58
C ASN A 85 -8.29 9.85 6.02
N ARG A 86 -7.20 10.41 5.48
CA ARG A 86 -7.16 11.73 4.82
C ARG A 86 -7.88 11.75 3.48
N PHE A 87 -8.01 10.58 2.84
CA PHE A 87 -8.56 10.45 1.49
C PHE A 87 -10.03 10.01 1.51
N PRO A 88 -10.76 10.14 0.40
CA PRO A 88 -12.14 9.66 0.30
C PRO A 88 -12.26 8.16 0.61
N ASP A 89 -13.44 7.71 1.02
CA ASP A 89 -13.68 6.29 1.26
C ASP A 89 -13.63 5.45 -0.04
N ARG A 90 -13.56 4.12 0.14
CA ARG A 90 -13.44 3.19 -0.98
C ARG A 90 -14.63 3.26 -1.96
N SER A 91 -15.83 3.57 -1.47
CA SER A 91 -17.02 3.62 -2.32
C SER A 91 -16.93 4.80 -3.27
N ALA A 92 -16.66 6.00 -2.72
CA ALA A 92 -16.49 7.21 -3.52
C ALA A 92 -15.35 7.05 -4.55
N VAL A 93 -14.22 6.45 -4.16
CA VAL A 93 -13.10 6.19 -5.07
C VAL A 93 -13.50 5.23 -6.21
N ASN A 94 -14.29 4.19 -5.93
CA ASN A 94 -14.75 3.25 -6.95
C ASN A 94 -15.62 3.94 -8.02
N ASP A 95 -16.47 4.88 -7.62
CA ASP A 95 -17.31 5.63 -8.57
C ASP A 95 -16.44 6.50 -9.49
N LEU A 96 -15.45 7.19 -8.92
CA LEU A 96 -14.49 8.01 -9.67
C LEU A 96 -13.63 7.18 -10.63
N LEU A 97 -13.17 5.99 -10.20
CA LEU A 97 -12.45 5.06 -11.06
C LEU A 97 -13.33 4.48 -12.17
N THR A 98 -14.61 4.23 -11.89
CA THR A 98 -15.58 3.79 -12.89
C THR A 98 -15.75 4.85 -13.98
N PHE A 99 -15.87 6.11 -13.58
CA PHE A 99 -15.90 7.23 -14.53
C PHE A 99 -14.60 7.33 -15.34
N ASN A 100 -13.44 7.29 -14.67
CA ASN A 100 -12.13 7.34 -15.34
C ASN A 100 -12.01 6.26 -16.44
N ARG A 101 -12.38 5.01 -16.13
CA ARG A 101 -12.38 3.90 -17.10
C ARG A 101 -13.37 4.12 -18.24
N ALA A 102 -14.56 4.64 -17.95
CA ALA A 102 -15.55 4.97 -18.98
C ALA A 102 -15.02 6.06 -19.93
N TYR A 103 -14.40 7.10 -19.37
CA TYR A 103 -13.78 8.18 -20.14
C TYR A 103 -12.59 7.69 -20.96
N ARG A 104 -11.73 6.83 -20.41
CA ARG A 104 -10.62 6.20 -21.13
C ARG A 104 -11.09 5.40 -22.35
N ARG A 105 -12.20 4.65 -22.22
CA ARG A 105 -12.85 3.93 -23.34
C ARG A 105 -13.44 4.88 -24.37
N HIS A 106 -14.01 5.99 -23.91
CA HIS A 106 -14.53 7.03 -24.80
C HIS A 106 -13.41 7.65 -25.66
N LEU A 107 -12.28 8.01 -25.06
CA LEU A 107 -11.11 8.52 -25.81
C LEU A 107 -10.59 7.51 -26.85
N ASP A 108 -10.54 6.23 -26.47
CA ASP A 108 -10.15 5.13 -27.34
C ASP A 108 -11.04 5.05 -28.59
N SER A 109 -12.37 5.13 -28.38
CA SER A 109 -13.33 5.12 -29.49
C SER A 109 -13.15 6.31 -30.42
N ARG A 110 -12.87 7.51 -29.89
CA ARG A 110 -12.67 8.72 -30.69
C ARG A 110 -11.37 8.69 -31.48
N GLN A 111 -10.31 8.13 -30.92
CA GLN A 111 -9.01 8.05 -31.59
C GLN A 111 -9.07 7.31 -32.93
N THR A 112 -9.97 6.32 -33.04
CA THR A 112 -10.15 5.56 -34.29
C THR A 112 -10.82 6.36 -35.42
N ILE A 113 -11.56 7.43 -35.07
CA ILE A 113 -12.35 8.24 -36.00
C ILE A 113 -11.67 9.60 -36.26
N GLU A 114 -11.18 10.24 -35.19
CA GLU A 114 -10.63 11.60 -35.18
C GLU A 114 -9.10 11.59 -35.33
N THR A 115 -8.64 11.09 -36.48
CA THR A 115 -7.19 10.95 -36.77
C THR A 115 -6.46 12.29 -36.78
N ASP A 116 -7.13 13.38 -37.13
CA ASP A 116 -6.64 14.77 -37.09
C ASP A 116 -6.34 15.26 -35.67
N ARG A 117 -7.00 14.69 -34.65
CA ARG A 117 -6.83 15.03 -33.22
C ARG A 117 -6.07 13.96 -32.44
N SER A 118 -5.45 13.00 -33.12
CA SER A 118 -4.83 11.82 -32.48
C SER A 118 -3.79 12.18 -31.41
N SER A 119 -2.98 13.22 -31.63
CA SER A 119 -1.98 13.67 -30.65
C SER A 119 -2.60 14.15 -29.33
N MET A 120 -3.64 14.97 -29.40
CA MET A 120 -4.38 15.48 -28.25
C MET A 120 -5.08 14.34 -27.50
N LEU A 121 -5.74 13.43 -28.22
CA LEU A 121 -6.40 12.27 -27.62
C LEU A 121 -5.40 11.36 -26.91
N GLN A 122 -4.23 11.10 -27.50
CA GLN A 122 -3.17 10.34 -26.86
C GLN A 122 -2.66 11.00 -25.57
N LEU A 123 -2.54 12.33 -25.56
CA LEU A 123 -2.15 13.07 -24.36
C LEU A 123 -3.20 12.88 -23.25
N ALA A 124 -4.49 13.07 -23.57
CA ALA A 124 -5.59 12.87 -22.64
C ALA A 124 -5.66 11.43 -22.12
N MET A 125 -5.42 10.42 -22.98
CA MET A 125 -5.38 9.01 -22.58
C MET A 125 -4.25 8.73 -21.58
N ARG A 126 -3.02 9.22 -21.87
CA ARG A 126 -1.87 9.04 -20.97
C ARG A 126 -2.09 9.68 -19.62
N GLU A 127 -2.65 10.89 -19.59
CA GLU A 127 -2.99 11.56 -18.33
C GLU A 127 -4.10 10.79 -17.59
N THR A 128 -5.13 10.33 -18.29
CA THR A 128 -6.20 9.51 -17.70
C THR A 128 -5.65 8.24 -17.05
N ASP A 129 -4.71 7.56 -17.70
CA ASP A 129 -4.05 6.35 -17.18
C ASP A 129 -3.16 6.66 -15.96
N ARG A 130 -2.46 7.82 -15.95
CA ARG A 130 -1.71 8.28 -14.77
C ARG A 130 -2.64 8.59 -13.60
N LEU A 131 -3.75 9.30 -13.84
CA LEU A 131 -4.74 9.63 -12.82
C LEU A 131 -5.38 8.35 -12.26
N TYR A 132 -5.66 7.36 -13.12
CA TYR A 132 -6.12 6.05 -12.70
C TYR A 132 -5.19 5.44 -11.63
N GLN A 133 -3.87 5.42 -11.87
CA GLN A 133 -2.91 4.84 -10.92
C GLN A 133 -2.92 5.52 -9.55
N ILE A 134 -3.12 6.84 -9.51
CA ILE A 134 -3.24 7.60 -8.27
C ILE A 134 -4.49 7.16 -7.50
N TRP A 135 -5.65 7.21 -8.17
CA TRP A 135 -6.93 6.86 -7.56
C TRP A 135 -7.04 5.37 -7.20
N ASP A 136 -6.40 4.48 -7.96
CA ASP A 136 -6.29 3.05 -7.67
C ASP A 136 -5.47 2.80 -6.39
N SER A 137 -4.39 3.56 -6.20
CA SER A 137 -3.58 3.51 -4.97
C SER A 137 -4.39 4.00 -3.75
N VAL A 138 -5.23 5.03 -3.91
CA VAL A 138 -6.17 5.45 -2.85
C VAL A 138 -7.16 4.32 -2.53
N ARG A 139 -7.76 3.69 -3.55
CA ARG A 139 -8.70 2.58 -3.36
C ARG A 139 -8.09 1.46 -2.53
N ASP A 140 -6.88 1.06 -2.88
CA ASP A 140 -6.18 -0.06 -2.24
C ASP A 140 -5.80 0.28 -0.79
N ALA A 141 -5.33 1.51 -0.54
CA ALA A 141 -5.05 2.00 0.81
C ALA A 141 -6.30 2.05 1.71
N ARG A 142 -7.47 2.34 1.12
CA ARG A 142 -8.78 2.40 1.81
C ARG A 142 -9.48 1.06 1.92
N CYS A 143 -8.94 -0.01 1.33
CA CYS A 143 -9.59 -1.32 1.32
C CYS A 143 -9.33 -2.10 2.61
N GLU A 144 -10.31 -2.16 3.52
CA GLU A 144 -10.20 -2.91 4.79
C GLU A 144 -10.17 -4.44 4.63
N PHE A 145 -10.48 -4.93 3.43
CA PHE A 145 -10.33 -6.35 3.10
C PHE A 145 -8.85 -6.72 2.86
N TYR A 146 -8.01 -5.75 2.50
CA TYR A 146 -6.58 -5.98 2.29
C TYR A 146 -5.81 -6.00 3.61
N TYR A 147 -4.72 -6.77 3.62
CA TYR A 147 -3.80 -6.80 4.74
C TYR A 147 -3.13 -5.46 4.95
N VAL A 148 -2.81 -5.16 6.21
CA VAL A 148 -2.15 -3.91 6.63
C VAL A 148 -0.92 -3.60 5.77
N THR A 149 -0.13 -4.62 5.41
CA THR A 149 1.09 -4.49 4.59
C THR A 149 0.79 -3.99 3.18
N VAL A 150 -0.22 -4.57 2.51
CA VAL A 150 -0.67 -4.16 1.17
C VAL A 150 -1.16 -2.71 1.19
N ARG A 151 -1.93 -2.34 2.22
CA ARG A 151 -2.45 -0.97 2.37
C ARG A 151 -1.32 0.03 2.56
N ARG A 152 -0.26 -0.31 3.33
CA ARG A 152 0.92 0.56 3.48
C ARG A 152 1.74 0.68 2.21
N GLN A 153 1.90 -0.40 1.45
CA GLN A 153 2.55 -0.34 0.14
C GLN A 153 1.77 0.60 -0.81
N ALA A 154 0.44 0.53 -0.81
CA ALA A 154 -0.40 1.43 -1.57
C ALA A 154 -0.24 2.91 -1.14
N LEU A 155 -0.15 3.18 0.17
CA LEU A 155 0.11 4.52 0.68
C LEU A 155 1.49 5.05 0.30
N LYS A 156 2.52 4.19 0.33
CA LYS A 156 3.88 4.53 -0.11
C LYS A 156 3.88 4.93 -1.58
N ARG A 157 3.27 4.10 -2.43
CA ARG A 157 3.10 4.39 -3.87
C ARG A 157 2.31 5.68 -4.10
N LEU A 158 1.24 5.91 -3.35
CA LEU A 158 0.43 7.12 -3.46
C LEU A 158 1.27 8.37 -3.14
N GLN A 159 2.08 8.32 -2.07
CA GLN A 159 2.97 9.42 -1.70
C GLN A 159 4.01 9.69 -2.79
N GLU A 160 4.59 8.64 -3.39
CA GLU A 160 5.54 8.77 -4.51
C GLU A 160 4.88 9.39 -5.76
N LEU A 161 3.62 9.04 -6.06
CA LEU A 161 2.89 9.54 -7.22
C LEU A 161 2.44 11.01 -7.07
N LEU A 162 2.06 11.42 -5.86
CA LEU A 162 1.58 12.79 -5.56
C LEU A 162 2.72 13.76 -5.23
N GLY A 163 3.79 13.26 -4.64
CA GLY A 163 4.76 14.08 -3.92
C GLY A 163 4.31 14.38 -2.48
N PRO A 164 5.26 14.73 -1.59
CA PRO A 164 4.99 14.85 -0.15
C PRO A 164 4.00 15.97 0.18
N GLU A 165 4.09 17.12 -0.48
CA GLU A 165 3.23 18.28 -0.21
C GLU A 165 1.75 17.95 -0.45
N ALA A 166 1.40 17.49 -1.66
CA ALA A 166 0.04 17.12 -2.02
C ALA A 166 -0.49 15.94 -1.18
N TYR A 167 0.38 14.98 -0.85
CA TYR A 167 0.02 13.85 0.00
C TYR A 167 -0.41 14.30 1.40
N TYR A 168 0.41 15.10 2.08
CA TYR A 168 0.13 15.52 3.46
C TYR A 168 -1.01 16.53 3.57
N SER A 169 -1.24 17.35 2.54
CA SER A 169 -2.40 18.22 2.46
C SER A 169 -3.70 17.49 2.07
N GLY A 170 -3.63 16.20 1.72
CA GLY A 170 -4.79 15.43 1.24
C GLY A 170 -5.32 15.92 -0.12
N ASN A 171 -4.50 16.62 -0.91
CA ASN A 171 -4.91 17.19 -2.18
C ASN A 171 -4.75 16.17 -3.30
N LEU A 172 -5.85 15.58 -3.74
CA LEU A 172 -5.88 14.64 -4.86
C LEU A 172 -6.09 15.39 -6.18
N PRO A 173 -5.41 14.98 -7.27
CA PRO A 173 -5.70 15.50 -8.60
C PRO A 173 -7.11 15.05 -9.04
N PRO A 174 -7.69 15.66 -10.09
CA PRO A 174 -8.95 15.19 -10.64
C PRO A 174 -8.86 13.73 -11.09
N HIS A 175 -10.00 13.06 -11.26
CA HIS A 175 -10.05 11.67 -11.70
C HIS A 175 -9.98 11.51 -13.22
N VAL A 176 -10.00 12.62 -13.97
CA VAL A 176 -9.84 12.70 -15.43
C VAL A 176 -9.19 14.05 -15.80
N PRO A 177 -8.57 14.20 -16.98
CA PRO A 177 -8.00 15.46 -17.46
C PRO A 177 -9.08 16.52 -17.72
N LEU A 178 -9.23 17.48 -16.79
CA LEU A 178 -10.32 18.48 -16.87
C LEU A 178 -10.18 19.46 -18.06
N TRP A 179 -8.95 19.75 -18.50
CA TRP A 179 -8.68 20.65 -19.63
C TRP A 179 -9.34 20.16 -20.93
N HIS A 180 -9.39 18.84 -21.14
CA HIS A 180 -9.98 18.24 -22.33
C HIS A 180 -11.51 18.46 -22.42
N PHE A 181 -12.17 18.80 -21.30
CA PHE A 181 -13.60 19.15 -21.31
C PHE A 181 -13.84 20.62 -21.66
N GLN A 182 -12.85 21.49 -21.49
CA GLN A 182 -12.96 22.92 -21.79
C GLN A 182 -12.88 23.18 -23.30
N GLU A 183 -12.14 22.36 -24.04
CA GLU A 183 -12.00 22.44 -25.50
C GLU A 183 -13.21 21.87 -26.27
N LEU A 184 -14.20 21.31 -25.58
CA LEU A 184 -15.45 20.79 -26.14
C LEU A 184 -16.62 21.79 -26.05
N ARG A 185 -16.41 22.96 -25.45
CA ARG A 185 -17.35 24.09 -25.46
C ARG A 185 -17.03 25.04 -26.61
#